data_AF-X0WZY1-F1
#
_entry.id   AF-X0WZY1-F1
#
_cell.length_a   1.000
_cell.length_b   1.000
_cell.length_c   1.000
_cell.angle_alpha   90.00
_cell.angle_beta   90.00
_cell.angle_gamma   90.00
#
_symmetry.space_group_name_H-M   'P 1'
#
loop_
_entity.id
_entity.type
_entity.pdbx_description
1 polymer ?
#
loop_
_entity_poly.entity_id
_entity_poly.type
_entity_poly.pdbx_seq_one_letter_code
_entity_poly.pdbx_strand_id
1 'polypeptide(L)'
;MAVRRVITSTPNLVGGVSQQPPALRLPQQVEAMEDYLPDVVQGCVKRPPTQHVKELAGPMTGSQKVHWINRSPTERYVVQVGGDTDPTTDGFLKVWDDDGT
;
A
#
# COMPACT_ATOMS: atom_id res chain seq x y z
N MET A 1 -47.55 -24.28 0.25
CA MET A 1 -46.46 -23.65 -0.52
C MET A 1 -45.15 -23.90 0.21
N ALA A 2 -44.24 -24.69 -0.38
CA ALA A 2 -42.95 -24.97 0.24
C ALA A 2 -41.97 -23.82 -0.08
N VAL A 3 -41.47 -23.14 0.94
CA VAL A 3 -40.42 -22.12 0.77
C VAL A 3 -39.10 -22.85 0.51
N ARG A 4 -38.58 -22.74 -0.72
CA ARG A 4 -37.27 -23.27 -1.08
C ARG A 4 -36.20 -22.35 -0.52
N ARG A 5 -35.56 -22.76 0.57
CA ARG A 5 -34.41 -22.06 1.14
C ARG A 5 -33.21 -22.20 0.20
N VAL A 6 -32.61 -21.08 -0.18
CA VAL A 6 -31.34 -21.04 -0.92
C VAL A 6 -30.27 -20.57 0.05
N ILE A 7 -29.20 -21.35 0.17
CA ILE A 7 -27.99 -21.00 0.91
C ILE A 7 -26.85 -20.89 -0.08
N THR A 8 -26.06 -19.81 -0.01
CA THR A 8 -24.85 -19.62 -0.80
C THR A 8 -23.70 -19.32 0.17
N SER A 9 -22.52 -19.87 -0.10
CA SER A 9 -21.32 -19.67 0.71
C SER A 9 -20.21 -19.08 -0.14
N THR A 10 -19.61 -17.99 0.33
CA THR A 10 -18.36 -17.46 -0.24
C THR A 10 -17.18 -18.11 0.48
N PRO A 11 -16.24 -18.75 -0.22
CA PRO A 11 -15.15 -19.50 0.42
C PRO A 11 -14.09 -18.60 1.08
N ASN A 12 -13.79 -17.44 0.50
CA ASN A 12 -12.80 -16.48 1.00
C ASN A 12 -13.02 -15.08 0.40
N LEU A 13 -12.27 -14.09 0.89
CA LEU A 13 -12.33 -12.68 0.45
C LEU A 13 -11.00 -12.21 -0.15
N VAL A 14 -10.42 -13.04 -1.03
CA VAL A 14 -9.11 -12.75 -1.66
C VAL A 14 -9.24 -11.99 -2.98
N GLY A 15 -10.47 -11.80 -3.48
CA GLY A 15 -10.73 -11.23 -4.80
C GLY A 15 -10.48 -9.72 -4.92
N GLY A 16 -10.19 -9.04 -3.81
CA GLY A 16 -9.94 -7.60 -3.78
C GLY A 16 -11.19 -6.77 -4.03
N VAL A 17 -10.97 -5.50 -4.40
CA VAL A 17 -12.04 -4.51 -4.58
C VAL A 17 -12.57 -4.54 -6.02
N SER A 18 -13.89 -4.53 -6.19
CA SER A 18 -14.56 -4.40 -7.49
C SER A 18 -15.80 -3.51 -7.40
N GLN A 19 -15.80 -2.42 -8.17
CA GLN A 19 -16.93 -1.50 -8.33
C GLN A 19 -17.93 -1.96 -9.41
N GLN A 20 -17.82 -3.21 -9.88
CA GLN A 20 -18.81 -3.78 -10.79
C GLN A 20 -20.16 -3.95 -10.07
N PRO A 21 -21.29 -3.90 -10.81
CA PRO A 21 -22.60 -4.19 -10.24
C PRO A 21 -22.65 -5.58 -9.58
N PRO A 22 -23.43 -5.78 -8.52
CA PRO A 22 -23.46 -7.05 -7.77
C PRO A 22 -23.75 -8.30 -8.60
N ALA A 23 -24.51 -8.16 -9.70
CA ALA A 23 -24.84 -9.26 -10.59
C ALA A 23 -23.64 -9.79 -11.41
N LEU A 24 -22.61 -8.97 -11.61
CA LEU A 24 -21.40 -9.29 -12.37
C LEU A 24 -20.18 -9.50 -11.45
N ARG A 25 -20.28 -9.08 -10.19
CA ARG A 25 -19.20 -9.17 -9.21
C ARG A 25 -18.95 -10.64 -8.84
N LEU A 26 -17.67 -11.00 -8.74
CA LEU A 26 -17.31 -12.34 -8.28
C LEU A 26 -17.62 -12.49 -6.78
N PRO A 27 -18.02 -13.69 -6.31
CA PRO A 27 -18.38 -13.89 -4.90
C PRO A 27 -17.28 -13.54 -3.88
N GLN A 28 -16.00 -13.58 -4.30
CA GLN A 28 -14.83 -13.34 -3.46
C GLN A 28 -14.37 -11.87 -3.43
N GLN A 29 -15.06 -10.98 -4.18
CA GLN A 29 -14.75 -9.56 -4.28
C GLN A 29 -15.60 -8.72 -3.33
N VAL A 30 -15.06 -7.57 -2.92
CA VAL A 30 -15.70 -6.62 -2.02
C VAL A 30 -15.81 -5.22 -2.66
N GLU A 31 -16.63 -4.35 -2.08
CA GLU A 31 -16.78 -2.96 -2.55
C GLU A 31 -15.70 -2.03 -1.99
N ALA A 32 -15.21 -2.33 -0.79
CA ALA A 32 -14.14 -1.61 -0.14
C ALA A 32 -13.31 -2.58 0.71
N MET A 33 -12.02 -2.31 0.82
CA MET A 33 -11.08 -3.07 1.65
C MET A 33 -10.11 -2.09 2.28
N GLU A 34 -10.36 -1.75 3.55
CA GLU A 34 -9.57 -0.77 4.31
C GLU A 34 -8.78 -1.49 5.39
N ASP A 35 -7.46 -1.33 5.41
CA ASP A 35 -6.58 -1.94 6.42
C ASP A 35 -6.52 -3.48 6.44
N TYR A 36 -6.84 -4.15 5.33
CA TYR A 36 -6.68 -5.59 5.16
C TYR A 36 -5.69 -5.97 4.05
N LEU A 37 -5.16 -7.18 4.15
CA LEU A 37 -4.27 -7.85 3.21
C LEU A 37 -4.95 -9.16 2.75
N PRO A 38 -5.27 -9.32 1.46
CA PRO A 38 -5.76 -10.58 0.91
C PRO A 38 -4.60 -11.56 0.71
N ASP A 39 -4.62 -12.68 1.43
CA ASP A 39 -3.66 -13.78 1.33
C ASP A 39 -4.37 -15.07 0.88
N VAL A 40 -3.71 -15.87 0.02
CA VAL A 40 -4.32 -17.06 -0.59
C VAL A 40 -4.50 -18.20 0.42
N VAL A 41 -3.64 -18.28 1.43
CA VAL A 41 -3.63 -19.35 2.44
C VAL A 41 -4.39 -18.92 3.70
N GLN A 42 -4.14 -17.70 4.18
CA GLN A 42 -4.72 -17.16 5.41
C GLN A 42 -6.04 -16.42 5.19
N GLY A 43 -6.45 -16.21 3.93
CA GLY A 43 -7.64 -15.43 3.59
C GLY A 43 -7.39 -13.93 3.75
N CYS A 44 -8.43 -13.18 4.13
CA CYS A 44 -8.32 -11.74 4.33
C CYS A 44 -7.90 -11.44 5.78
N VAL A 45 -6.65 -11.02 5.97
CA VAL A 45 -6.08 -10.73 7.30
C VAL A 45 -5.89 -9.23 7.48
N LYS A 46 -5.85 -8.74 8.72
CA LYS A 46 -5.53 -7.33 8.98
C LYS A 46 -4.09 -7.04 8.52
N ARG A 47 -3.84 -5.86 7.93
CA ARG A 47 -2.48 -5.46 7.53
C ARG A 47 -1.51 -5.55 8.72
N PRO A 48 -0.30 -6.11 8.54
CA PRO A 48 0.72 -6.11 9.58
C PRO A 48 0.97 -4.70 10.13
N PRO A 49 1.24 -4.54 11.44
CA PRO A 49 1.49 -3.23 12.03
C PRO A 49 2.76 -2.61 11.46
N THR A 50 2.75 -1.30 11.24
CA THR A 50 3.94 -0.53 10.87
C THR A 50 4.87 -0.39 12.07
N GLN A 51 6.17 -0.55 11.84
CA GLN A 51 7.21 -0.30 12.84
C GLN A 51 7.96 0.98 12.47
N HIS A 52 8.07 1.90 13.43
CA HIS A 52 8.85 3.12 13.25
C HIS A 52 10.34 2.79 13.40
N VAL A 53 11.12 3.07 12.35
CA VAL A 53 12.58 2.87 12.35
C VAL A 53 13.28 4.13 12.85
N LYS A 54 13.15 5.24 12.11
CA LYS A 54 13.77 6.53 12.45
C LYS A 54 13.09 7.68 11.70
N GLU A 55 13.22 8.89 12.23
CA GLU A 55 12.83 10.13 11.54
C GLU A 55 13.98 10.60 10.65
N LEU A 56 13.72 10.73 9.33
CA LEU A 56 14.72 11.20 8.37
C LEU A 56 14.86 12.73 8.39
N ALA A 57 13.74 13.43 8.46
CA ALA A 57 13.70 14.89 8.50
C ALA A 57 12.43 15.34 9.21
N GLY A 58 12.47 16.55 9.78
CA GLY A 58 11.30 17.25 10.32
C GLY A 58 10.24 17.54 9.25
N PRO A 59 9.18 18.29 9.58
CA PRO A 59 8.04 18.50 8.69
C PRO A 59 8.49 19.03 7.33
N MET A 60 8.22 18.24 6.29
CA MET A 60 8.65 18.58 4.94
C MET A 60 7.49 19.18 4.15
N THR A 61 7.76 20.29 3.49
CA THR A 61 6.80 21.03 2.67
C THR A 61 7.07 20.80 1.18
N GLY A 62 6.01 20.79 0.38
CA GLY A 62 6.10 20.66 -1.08
C GLY A 62 6.13 19.21 -1.61
N SER A 63 6.13 19.10 -2.94
CA SER A 63 6.20 17.80 -3.63
C SER A 63 7.62 17.25 -3.60
N GLN A 64 7.75 15.97 -3.27
CA GLN A 64 9.04 15.28 -3.20
C GLN A 64 8.98 13.97 -3.96
N LYS A 65 10.13 13.57 -4.50
CA LYS A 65 10.30 12.30 -5.19
C LYS A 65 11.24 11.43 -4.37
N VAL A 66 10.83 10.20 -4.13
CA VAL A 66 11.60 9.21 -3.38
C VAL A 66 11.90 8.03 -4.30
N HIS A 67 13.15 7.58 -4.31
CA HIS A 67 13.59 6.42 -5.06
C HIS A 67 14.44 5.49 -4.19
N TRP A 68 14.06 4.21 -4.18
CA TRP A 68 14.81 3.17 -3.49
C TRP A 68 15.88 2.59 -4.40
N ILE A 69 17.11 2.55 -3.90
CA ILE A 69 18.26 1.92 -4.57
C ILE A 69 18.62 0.69 -3.75
N ASN A 70 18.44 -0.50 -4.32
CA ASN A 70 18.83 -1.77 -3.70
C ASN A 70 19.93 -2.42 -4.55
N ARG A 71 21.19 -2.32 -4.10
CA ARG A 71 22.35 -2.86 -4.84
C ARG A 71 22.77 -4.23 -4.33
N SER A 72 22.77 -4.39 -3.01
CA SER A 72 23.15 -5.62 -2.32
C SER A 72 22.45 -5.69 -0.96
N PRO A 73 22.49 -6.85 -0.26
CA PRO A 73 21.87 -6.98 1.07
C PRO A 73 22.39 -5.98 2.12
N THR A 74 23.59 -5.44 1.90
CA THR A 74 24.25 -4.47 2.79
C THR A 74 24.31 -3.07 2.21
N GLU A 75 23.86 -2.86 0.98
CA GLU A 75 23.92 -1.56 0.30
C GLU A 75 22.54 -1.22 -0.26
N ARG A 76 21.76 -0.54 0.58
CA ARG A 76 20.42 -0.05 0.25
C ARG A 76 20.35 1.42 0.63
N TYR A 77 19.85 2.24 -0.29
CA TYR A 77 19.78 3.68 -0.09
C TYR A 77 18.40 4.20 -0.49
N VAL A 78 17.97 5.28 0.16
CA VAL A 78 16.77 6.03 -0.19
C VAL A 78 17.20 7.41 -0.67
N VAL A 79 17.00 7.68 -1.96
CA VAL A 79 17.25 9.00 -2.53
C VAL A 79 15.98 9.83 -2.45
N GLN A 80 16.11 11.02 -1.90
CA GLN A 80 15.08 12.00 -1.77
C GLN A 80 15.45 13.24 -2.58
N VAL A 81 14.59 13.60 -3.51
CA VAL A 81 14.71 14.82 -4.30
C VAL A 81 13.53 15.71 -3.95
N GLY A 82 13.83 16.89 -3.43
CA GLY A 82 12.85 17.93 -3.17
C GLY A 82 13.21 19.20 -3.92
N GLY A 83 12.18 19.96 -4.29
CA GLY A 83 12.31 21.17 -5.08
C GLY A 83 10.92 21.56 -5.55
N ASP A 84 10.68 22.85 -5.70
CA ASP A 84 9.43 23.32 -6.29
C ASP A 84 9.42 23.01 -7.80
N THR A 85 8.24 23.05 -8.41
CA THR A 85 8.07 22.98 -9.87
C THR A 85 8.67 24.22 -10.55
N ASP A 86 8.92 25.28 -9.77
CA ASP A 86 9.59 26.50 -10.22
C ASP A 86 11.10 26.26 -10.43
N PRO A 87 11.62 26.42 -11.66
CA PRO A 87 13.05 26.25 -11.96
C PRO A 87 13.96 27.29 -11.29
N THR A 88 13.41 28.32 -10.64
CA THR A 88 14.16 29.34 -9.91
C THR A 88 14.34 29.05 -8.43
N THR A 89 13.67 28.01 -7.90
CA THR A 89 13.82 27.58 -6.50
C THR A 89 14.90 26.50 -6.39
N ASP A 90 15.84 26.69 -5.46
CA ASP A 90 16.88 25.70 -5.19
C ASP A 90 16.27 24.37 -4.72
N GLY A 91 16.49 23.32 -5.50
CA GLY A 91 16.18 21.95 -5.11
C GLY A 91 17.24 21.38 -4.16
N PHE A 92 16.87 20.33 -3.44
CA PHE A 92 17.78 19.52 -2.64
C PHE A 92 17.75 18.05 -3.11
N LEU A 93 18.92 17.44 -3.06
CA LEU A 93 19.08 15.98 -3.15
C LEU A 93 19.68 15.50 -1.83
N LYS A 94 19.01 14.56 -1.18
CA LYS A 94 19.47 13.89 0.04
C LYS A 94 19.47 12.39 -0.19
N VAL A 95 20.46 11.71 0.36
CA VAL A 95 20.56 10.25 0.30
C VAL A 95 20.61 9.76 1.73
N TRP A 96 19.72 8.83 2.04
CA TRP A 96 19.59 8.19 3.34
C TRP A 96 19.99 6.72 3.22
N ASP A 97 20.55 6.19 4.29
CA ASP A 97 20.67 4.74 4.49
C ASP A 97 19.28 4.12 4.77
N ASP A 98 19.15 2.81 4.59
CA ASP A 98 17.90 2.10 4.88
C ASP A 98 17.55 2.09 6.39
N ASP A 99 18.56 2.17 7.24
CA ASP A 99 18.43 2.38 8.69
C ASP A 99 18.11 3.85 9.09
N GLY A 100 18.00 4.74 8.10
CA GLY A 100 17.64 6.14 8.29
C GLY A 100 18.76 7.02 8.86
N THR A 101 20.01 6.71 8.52
CA THR A 101 21.17 7.60 8.74
C THR A 101 21.43 8.43 7.49
#